data_AF-A0A7J2WPU0-F1
#
_entry.id   AF-A0A7J2WPU0-F1
#
_cell.length_a   1.000
_cell.length_b   1.000
_cell.length_c   1.000
_cell.angle_alpha   90.00
_cell.angle_beta   90.00
_cell.angle_gamma   90.00
#
_symmetry.space_group_name_H-M   'P 1'
#
loop_
_entity.id
_entity.type
_entity.pdbx_description
1 polymer ?
#
loop_
_entity_poly.entity_id
_entity_poly.type
_entity_poly.pdbx_seq_one_letter_code
_entity_poly.pdbx_strand_id
1 'polypeptide(L)'
;MIEGVRKWAEGLPFKATVILIGSYARGDFNIWSDVDVILVAEFPQRNPVERLMSIDHPPGYEVIPLTPEEFTEMFERKEPMIIEALRSGVPIKDEIEIFKRYLRL
;
A
#
# COMPACT_ATOMS: atom_id res chain seq x y z
N MET A 1 2.10 -15.98 3.77
CA MET A 1 2.70 -14.69 3.38
C MET A 1 1.64 -13.60 3.26
N ILE A 2 0.64 -13.72 2.37
CA ILE A 2 -0.54 -12.82 2.35
C ILE A 2 -1.21 -12.71 3.72
N GLU A 3 -1.32 -13.82 4.45
CA GLU A 3 -1.84 -13.84 5.83
C GLU A 3 -1.01 -12.97 6.80
N GLY A 4 0.30 -12.85 6.58
CA GLY A 4 1.16 -11.95 7.36
C GLY A 4 0.87 -10.49 7.06
N VAL A 5 0.72 -10.13 5.78
CA VAL A 5 0.35 -8.78 5.35
C VAL A 5 -1.02 -8.40 5.90
N ARG A 6 -1.98 -9.34 5.85
CA ARG A 6 -3.33 -9.17 6.40
C ARG A 6 -3.28 -8.89 7.91
N LYS A 7 -2.60 -9.73 8.68
CA LYS A 7 -2.45 -9.54 10.14
C LYS A 7 -1.80 -8.21 10.48
N TRP A 8 -0.76 -7.83 9.75
CA TRP A 8 -0.11 -6.53 9.93
C TRP A 8 -1.06 -5.37 9.60
N ALA A 9 -1.74 -5.41 8.45
CA ALA A 9 -2.69 -4.38 8.04
C ALA A 9 -3.87 -4.22 9.01
N GLU A 10 -4.36 -5.32 9.57
CA GLU A 10 -5.41 -5.35 10.59
C GLU A 10 -4.93 -4.77 11.93
N GLY A 11 -3.65 -4.92 12.26
CA GLY A 11 -3.04 -4.39 13.48
C GLY A 11 -2.71 -2.89 13.44
N LEU A 12 -2.83 -2.23 12.28
CA LEU A 12 -2.57 -0.79 12.18
C LEU A 12 -3.54 0.00 13.06
N PRO A 13 -3.06 0.93 13.91
CA PRO A 13 -3.89 1.67 14.88
C PRO A 13 -4.68 2.83 14.25
N PHE A 14 -4.72 2.92 12.92
CA PHE A 14 -5.37 3.98 12.16
C PHE A 14 -6.06 3.40 10.92
N LYS A 15 -6.99 4.19 10.36
CA LYS A 15 -7.66 3.85 9.11
C LYS A 15 -6.69 3.94 7.95
N ALA A 16 -6.67 2.93 7.11
CA ALA A 16 -5.78 2.86 5.97
C ALA A 16 -6.35 2.03 4.82
N THR A 17 -5.80 2.28 3.64
CA THR A 17 -5.82 1.32 2.53
C THR A 17 -4.44 0.70 2.40
N VAL A 18 -4.39 -0.62 2.32
CA VAL A 18 -3.15 -1.40 2.18
C VAL A 18 -3.26 -2.21 0.90
N ILE A 19 -2.36 -1.95 -0.03
CA ILE A 19 -2.32 -2.57 -1.36
C ILE A 19 -1.03 -3.34 -1.50
N LEU A 20 -1.14 -4.67 -1.58
CA LEU A 20 0.00 -5.50 -1.93
C LEU A 20 0.26 -5.36 -3.43
N ILE A 21 1.50 -4.98 -3.78
CA ILE A 21 1.95 -4.77 -5.15
C ILE A 21 3.15 -5.68 -5.47
N GLY A 22 3.81 -5.47 -6.61
CA GLY A 22 4.93 -6.28 -7.05
C GLY A 22 4.50 -7.67 -7.52
N SER A 23 5.46 -8.60 -7.64
CA SER A 23 5.20 -9.96 -8.13
C SER A 23 4.22 -10.76 -7.25
N TYR A 24 3.87 -10.26 -6.05
CA TYR A 24 3.00 -10.95 -5.08
C TYR A 24 1.57 -10.77 -5.51
N ALA A 25 1.28 -9.60 -6.08
CA ALA A 25 0.02 -9.34 -6.73
C ALA A 25 -0.14 -10.10 -8.06
N ARG A 26 0.97 -10.43 -8.75
CA ARG A 26 0.96 -11.13 -10.06
C ARG A 26 1.04 -12.66 -9.97
N GLY A 27 1.42 -13.22 -8.82
CA GLY A 27 1.41 -14.66 -8.56
C GLY A 27 2.59 -15.46 -9.15
N ASP A 28 3.67 -14.79 -9.54
CA ASP A 28 4.81 -15.31 -10.29
C ASP A 28 6.09 -15.50 -9.43
N PHE A 29 5.95 -15.78 -8.14
CA PHE A 29 7.06 -15.59 -7.19
C PHE A 29 7.99 -16.78 -6.87
N ASN A 30 9.26 -16.41 -6.66
CA ASN A 30 10.29 -17.14 -5.93
C ASN A 30 10.23 -16.86 -4.41
N ILE A 31 10.71 -17.81 -3.61
CA ILE A 31 10.59 -17.91 -2.13
C ILE A 31 11.39 -16.84 -1.35
N TRP A 32 12.13 -15.96 -2.03
CA TRP A 32 13.17 -15.10 -1.46
C TRP A 32 12.88 -13.59 -1.56
N SER A 33 11.67 -13.21 -1.91
CA SER A 33 11.39 -11.86 -2.40
C SER A 33 10.80 -10.94 -1.33
N ASP A 34 11.17 -9.66 -1.39
CA ASP A 34 10.60 -8.61 -0.54
C ASP A 34 9.11 -8.37 -0.84
N VAL A 35 8.34 -8.08 0.20
CA VAL A 35 6.89 -7.85 0.12
C VAL A 35 6.61 -6.36 -0.07
N ASP A 36 6.29 -5.96 -1.30
CA ASP A 36 6.02 -4.56 -1.66
C ASP A 36 4.58 -4.15 -1.31
N VAL A 37 4.42 -3.10 -0.51
CA VAL A 37 3.10 -2.63 -0.08
C VAL A 37 2.97 -1.11 -0.19
N ILE A 38 1.91 -0.65 -0.85
CA ILE A 38 1.46 0.74 -0.74
C ILE A 38 0.53 0.85 0.47
N LEU A 39 0.89 1.72 1.41
CA LEU A 39 0.09 2.07 2.56
C LEU A 39 -0.41 3.50 2.40
N VAL A 40 -1.73 3.65 2.22
CA VAL A 40 -2.37 4.96 2.10
C VAL A 40 -3.12 5.28 3.39
N ALA A 41 -2.71 6.35 4.08
CA ALA A 41 -3.32 6.80 5.33
C ALA A 41 -3.03 8.29 5.59
N GLU A 42 -3.78 8.89 6.51
CA GLU A 42 -3.43 10.22 7.03
C GLU A 42 -2.22 10.12 7.96
N PHE A 43 -1.19 10.92 7.69
CA PHE A 43 0.02 10.96 8.49
C PHE A 43 0.27 12.37 9.03
N PRO A 44 0.61 12.54 10.32
CA PRO A 44 1.01 13.84 10.85
C PRO A 44 2.39 14.28 10.32
N GLN A 45 3.26 13.34 9.93
CA GLN A 45 4.57 13.63 9.35
C GLN A 45 4.45 13.98 7.87
N ARG A 46 5.19 15.02 7.44
CA ARG A 46 5.27 15.40 6.02
C ARG A 46 6.31 14.59 5.25
N ASN A 47 7.33 14.06 5.93
CA ASN A 47 8.42 13.35 5.29
C ASN A 47 8.14 11.83 5.20
N PRO A 48 8.27 11.20 4.03
CA PRO A 48 8.04 9.75 3.88
C PRO A 48 8.92 8.87 4.77
N VAL A 49 10.16 9.26 5.04
CA VAL A 49 11.09 8.52 5.92
C VAL A 49 10.59 8.54 7.36
N GLU A 50 10.14 9.70 7.85
CA GLU A 50 9.58 9.82 9.20
C GLU A 50 8.29 9.00 9.34
N ARG A 51 7.44 8.99 8.31
CA ARG A 51 6.25 8.12 8.27
C ARG A 51 6.65 6.66 8.38
N LEU A 52 7.61 6.21 7.56
CA LEU A 52 8.09 4.83 7.57
C LEU A 52 8.64 4.44 8.94
N MET A 53 9.43 5.31 9.59
CA MET A 53 9.93 5.11 10.94
C MET A 53 8.83 5.03 12.01
N SER A 54 7.65 5.62 11.76
CA SER A 54 6.52 5.58 12.67
C SER A 54 5.59 4.38 12.47
N ILE A 55 5.80 3.59 11.40
CA ILE A 55 5.01 2.40 11.08
C ILE A 55 5.77 1.18 11.58
N ASP A 56 5.19 0.44 12.52
CA ASP A 56 5.71 -0.87 12.91
C ASP A 56 5.36 -1.88 11.80
N HIS A 57 6.33 -2.21 10.94
CA HIS A 57 6.17 -3.16 9.84
C HIS A 57 7.11 -4.36 10.01
N PRO A 58 6.71 -5.56 9.55
CA PRO A 58 7.56 -6.74 9.65
C PRO A 58 8.83 -6.59 8.79
N PRO A 59 9.93 -7.28 9.15
CA PRO A 59 11.12 -7.34 8.31
C PRO A 59 10.81 -7.98 6.95
N GLY A 60 11.48 -7.50 5.89
CA GLY A 60 11.27 -7.96 4.51
C GLY A 60 10.05 -7.35 3.81
N TYR A 61 9.47 -6.29 4.39
CA TYR A 61 8.39 -5.52 3.77
C TYR A 61 8.97 -4.19 3.28
N GLU A 62 8.77 -3.90 2.01
CA GLU A 62 9.00 -2.58 1.45
C GLU A 62 7.69 -1.80 1.48
N VAL A 63 7.54 -0.93 2.48
CA VAL A 63 6.34 -0.13 2.67
C VAL A 63 6.53 1.25 2.03
N ILE A 64 5.59 1.62 1.16
CA ILE A 64 5.52 2.93 0.52
C ILE A 64 4.38 3.72 1.18
N PRO A 65 4.67 4.59 2.17
CA PRO A 65 3.65 5.36 2.86
C PRO A 65 3.24 6.61 2.06
N LEU A 66 1.97 6.68 1.68
CA LEU A 66 1.39 7.81 0.95
C LEU A 66 0.22 8.41 1.73
N THR A 67 0.06 9.73 1.65
CA THR A 67 -1.23 10.34 2.04
C THR A 67 -2.28 10.12 0.94
N PRO A 68 -3.59 10.27 1.24
CA PRO A 68 -4.62 10.24 0.21
C PRO A 68 -4.42 11.30 -0.87
N GLU A 69 -3.90 12.48 -0.52
CA GLU A 69 -3.56 13.56 -1.46
C GLU A 69 -2.42 13.12 -2.39
N GLU A 70 -1.32 12.61 -1.83
CA GLU A 70 -0.18 12.13 -2.63
C GLU A 70 -0.60 10.99 -3.56
N PHE A 71 -1.42 10.06 -3.10
CA PHE A 71 -1.98 9.01 -3.95
C PHE A 71 -2.81 9.60 -5.09
N THR A 72 -3.62 10.61 -4.80
CA THR A 72 -4.43 11.31 -5.82
C THR A 72 -3.55 11.99 -6.86
N GLU A 73 -2.55 12.77 -6.42
CA GLU A 73 -1.63 13.48 -7.30
C GLU A 73 -0.86 12.49 -8.21
N MET A 74 -0.39 11.37 -7.66
CA MET A 74 0.29 10.34 -8.42
C MET A 74 -0.65 9.61 -9.38
N PHE A 75 -1.90 9.37 -8.99
CA PHE A 75 -2.92 8.80 -9.87
C PHE A 75 -3.23 9.73 -11.06
N GLU A 76 -3.43 11.03 -10.81
CA GLU A 76 -3.71 12.04 -11.84
C GLU A 76 -2.54 12.17 -12.82
N ARG A 77 -1.30 12.07 -12.32
CA ARG A 77 -0.07 12.02 -13.13
C ARG A 77 0.14 10.70 -13.85
N LYS A 78 -0.73 9.71 -13.64
CA LYS A 78 -0.66 8.35 -14.18
C LYS A 78 0.65 7.65 -13.85
N GLU A 79 1.14 7.84 -12.63
CA GLU A 79 2.36 7.19 -12.17
C GLU A 79 2.23 5.67 -12.31
N PRO A 80 3.15 4.98 -13.01
CA PRO A 80 3.01 3.57 -13.35
C PRO A 80 2.72 2.67 -12.15
N MET A 81 3.37 2.93 -11.02
CA MET A 81 3.18 2.18 -9.77
C MET A 81 1.74 2.27 -9.25
N ILE A 82 1.13 3.46 -9.28
CA ILE A 82 -0.25 3.66 -8.80
C ILE A 82 -1.25 3.02 -9.77
N ILE A 83 -1.01 3.16 -11.07
CA ILE A 83 -1.84 2.54 -12.09
C ILE A 83 -1.77 1.00 -11.99
N GLU A 84 -0.58 0.43 -11.78
CA GLU A 84 -0.42 -1.01 -11.56
C GLU A 84 -1.07 -1.45 -10.24
N ALA A 85 -0.92 -0.69 -9.17
CA ALA A 85 -1.54 -0.98 -7.87
C ALA A 85 -3.07 -1.08 -7.96
N LEU A 86 -3.72 -0.17 -8.70
CA LEU A 86 -5.16 -0.20 -8.90
C LEU A 86 -5.61 -1.32 -9.85
N ARG A 87 -4.82 -1.63 -10.89
CA ARG A 87 -5.20 -2.62 -11.92
C ARG A 87 -4.96 -4.06 -11.49
N SER A 88 -3.82 -4.30 -10.84
CA SER A 88 -3.30 -5.64 -10.57
C SER A 88 -2.96 -5.87 -9.10
N GLY A 89 -2.90 -4.81 -8.29
CA GLY A 89 -2.63 -4.91 -6.85
C GLY A 89 -3.71 -5.69 -6.11
N VAL A 90 -3.32 -6.34 -5.01
CA VAL A 90 -4.25 -7.09 -4.15
C VAL A 90 -4.65 -6.19 -2.98
N PRO A 91 -5.93 -5.75 -2.90
CA PRO A 91 -6.40 -4.99 -1.76
C PRO A 91 -6.42 -5.88 -0.51
N ILE A 92 -5.53 -5.60 0.43
CA ILE A 92 -5.48 -6.30 1.72
C ILE A 92 -6.50 -5.69 2.68
N LYS A 93 -6.59 -4.36 2.67
CA LYS A 93 -7.45 -3.50 3.49
C LYS A 93 -7.80 -2.25 2.68
N ASP A 94 -9.03 -1.75 2.72
CA ASP A 94 -9.45 -0.53 1.99
C ASP A 94 -10.44 0.32 2.81
N GLU A 95 -10.05 0.73 4.02
CA GLU A 95 -10.95 1.44 4.94
C GLU A 95 -11.21 2.89 4.57
N ILE A 96 -10.30 3.51 3.80
CA ILE A 96 -10.46 4.88 3.29
C ILE A 96 -10.97 4.91 1.84
N GLU A 97 -11.45 3.76 1.34
CA GLU A 97 -12.19 3.61 0.09
C GLU A 97 -11.43 4.05 -1.19
N ILE A 98 -10.10 3.86 -1.25
CA ILE A 98 -9.29 4.18 -2.43
C ILE A 98 -9.79 3.41 -3.66
N PHE A 99 -9.98 2.08 -3.57
CA PHE A 99 -10.42 1.30 -4.74
C PHE A 99 -11.80 1.73 -5.20
N LYS A 100 -12.73 1.95 -4.27
CA LYS A 100 -14.07 2.45 -4.59
C LYS A 100 -14.02 3.81 -5.28
N ARG A 101 -13.11 4.69 -4.89
CA ARG A 101 -12.95 6.03 -5.46
C ARG A 101 -12.37 6.02 -6.87
N TYR A 102 -11.37 5.18 -7.15
CA TYR A 102 -10.61 5.23 -8.41
C TYR A 102 -10.91 4.11 -9.41
N LEU A 103 -11.54 2.99 -9.02
CA LEU A 103 -12.02 1.96 -9.96
C LEU A 103 -13.44 2.18 -10.48
N ARG A 104 -14.16 3.18 -9.95
CA ARG A 104 -15.50 3.57 -10.42
C ARG A 104 -15.47 4.71 -11.46
N LEU A 105 -14.27 5.18 -11.81
CA LEU A 105 -14.01 6.17 -12.87
C LEU A 105 -13.64 5.44 -14.16
#